data_AF-A0A3B8YSS5-F1
#
_entry.id   AF-A0A3B8YSS5-F1
#
_cell.length_a   1.000
_cell.length_b   1.000
_cell.length_c   1.000
_cell.angle_alpha   90.00
_cell.angle_beta   90.00
_cell.angle_gamma   90.00
#
_symmetry.space_group_name_H-M   'P 1'
#
loop_
_entity.id
_entity.type
_entity.pdbx_description
1 polymer ?
#
loop_
_entity_poly.entity_id
_entity_poly.type
_entity_poly.pdbx_seq_one_letter_code
_entity_poly.pdbx_strand_id
1 'polypeptide(L)'
;MPSLKEIKTRIQSVRSTRKITSAMMMIASSKLRKIQKIIENLYPYQQKLQQLMELFVNSQDNLVSPFAERRQIKRVALILFSSNTSLAGRFNENVISQLKVTVNEYLPLGKENIHIYAIGDKVYEAARKLGFETPNNF
;
A
#
# COMPACT_ATOMS: atom_id res chain seq x y z
N MET A 1 -0.07 35.35 -33.16
CA MET A 1 -1.28 35.23 -32.30
C MET A 1 -1.82 33.83 -32.43
N PRO A 2 -2.17 33.12 -31.34
CA PRO A 2 -2.77 31.80 -31.46
C PRO A 2 -4.04 31.90 -32.30
N SER A 3 -4.20 30.97 -33.23
CA SER A 3 -5.34 30.96 -34.15
C SER A 3 -6.62 30.65 -33.38
N LEU A 4 -7.75 31.26 -33.76
CA LEU A 4 -9.07 30.93 -33.19
C LEU A 4 -9.38 29.42 -33.28
N LYS A 5 -8.81 28.74 -34.29
CA LYS A 5 -8.88 27.29 -34.48
C LYS A 5 -8.16 26.54 -33.36
N GLU A 6 -6.96 26.97 -32.97
CA GLU A 6 -6.17 26.33 -31.89
C GLU A 6 -6.89 26.41 -30.54
N ILE A 7 -7.48 27.57 -30.24
CA ILE A 7 -8.26 27.77 -29.01
C ILE A 7 -9.46 26.80 -29.00
N LYS A 8 -10.19 26.70 -30.12
CA LYS A 8 -11.32 25.78 -30.25
C LYS A 8 -10.92 24.31 -30.06
N THR A 9 -9.79 23.90 -30.64
CA THR A 9 -9.24 22.55 -30.47
C THR A 9 -8.85 22.28 -29.01
N ARG A 10 -8.20 23.23 -28.33
CA ARG A 10 -7.84 23.08 -26.91
C ARG A 10 -9.08 22.95 -26.02
N ILE A 11 -10.14 23.73 -26.28
CA ILE A 11 -11.41 23.61 -25.54
C ILE A 11 -12.01 22.21 -25.71
N GLN A 12 -12.00 21.66 -26.92
CA GLN A 12 -12.51 20.30 -27.17
C GLN A 12 -11.67 19.23 -26.47
N SER A 13 -10.35 19.37 -26.47
CA SER A 13 -9.43 18.45 -25.76
C SER A 13 -9.66 18.46 -24.25
N VAL A 14 -9.76 19.65 -23.64
CA VAL A 14 -10.03 19.79 -22.19
C VAL A 14 -11.41 19.23 -21.83
N ARG A 15 -12.44 19.50 -22.64
CA ARG A 15 -13.79 18.93 -22.43
C ARG A 15 -13.79 17.41 -22.50
N SER A 16 -13.02 16.83 -23.41
CA SER A 16 -12.90 15.37 -23.55
C SER A 16 -12.18 14.76 -22.36
N THR A 17 -11.06 15.35 -21.95
CA THR A 17 -10.31 14.93 -20.76
C THR A 17 -11.17 15.00 -19.50
N ARG A 18 -11.95 16.08 -19.33
CA ARG A 18 -12.89 16.24 -18.21
C ARG A 18 -13.93 15.11 -18.16
N LYS A 19 -14.51 14.72 -19.29
CA LYS A 19 -15.48 13.61 -19.35
C LYS A 19 -14.85 12.29 -18.92
N ILE A 20 -13.63 12.00 -19.39
CA ILE A 20 -12.89 10.79 -19.04
C ILE A 20 -12.61 10.75 -17.53
N THR A 21 -12.04 11.83 -16.97
CA THR A 21 -11.70 11.88 -15.55
C THR A 21 -12.94 11.83 -14.65
N SER A 22 -14.06 12.44 -15.08
CA SER A 22 -15.34 12.35 -14.36
C SER A 22 -15.88 10.92 -14.33
N ALA A 23 -15.81 10.19 -15.44
CA ALA A 23 -16.19 8.79 -15.48
C ALA A 23 -15.27 7.92 -14.60
N MET A 24 -13.95 8.14 -14.67
CA MET A 24 -12.97 7.45 -13.81
C MET A 24 -13.24 7.68 -12.33
N MET A 25 -13.58 8.92 -11.92
CA MET A 25 -13.94 9.24 -10.55
C MET A 25 -15.17 8.45 -10.09
N MET A 26 -16.20 8.35 -10.94
CA MET A 26 -17.40 7.58 -10.63
C MET A 26 -17.10 6.08 -10.45
N ILE A 27 -16.27 5.51 -11.34
CA ILE A 27 -15.82 4.11 -11.26
C ILE A 27 -15.02 3.87 -9.97
N ALA A 28 -14.05 4.75 -9.67
CA ALA A 28 -13.24 4.65 -8.47
C ALA A 28 -14.09 4.76 -7.19
N SER A 29 -15.05 5.68 -7.16
CA SER A 29 -16.00 5.84 -6.06
C SER A 29 -16.85 4.60 -5.85
N SER A 30 -17.36 4.00 -6.93
CA SER A 30 -18.11 2.74 -6.85
C SER A 30 -17.27 1.58 -6.30
N LYS A 31 -16.03 1.43 -6.76
CA LYS A 31 -15.09 0.43 -6.24
C LYS A 31 -14.79 0.66 -4.76
N LEU A 32 -14.54 1.90 -4.35
CA LEU A 32 -14.27 2.24 -2.95
C LEU A 32 -15.45 1.86 -2.05
N ARG A 33 -16.67 2.23 -2.45
CA ARG A 33 -17.90 1.86 -1.70
C ARG A 33 -18.07 0.36 -1.56
N LYS A 34 -17.78 -0.41 -2.62
CA LYS A 34 -17.82 -1.87 -2.57
C LYS A 34 -16.84 -2.43 -1.53
N ILE A 35 -15.59 -1.94 -1.54
CA ILE A 35 -14.56 -2.38 -0.59
C ILE A 35 -14.89 -1.95 0.84
N GLN A 36 -15.39 -0.73 1.05
CA GLN A 36 -15.84 -0.25 2.35
C GLN A 36 -16.90 -1.18 2.96
N LYS A 37 -17.91 -1.57 2.18
CA LYS A 37 -18.93 -2.51 2.64
C LYS A 37 -18.37 -3.89 2.99
N ILE A 38 -17.36 -4.37 2.25
CA ILE A 38 -16.67 -5.63 2.59
C ILE A 38 -15.94 -5.50 3.92
N ILE A 39 -15.23 -4.40 4.15
CA ILE A 39 -14.51 -4.13 5.40
C ILE A 39 -15.48 -4.02 6.58
N GLU A 40 -16.58 -3.30 6.43
CA GLU A 40 -17.63 -3.18 7.45
C GLU A 40 -18.18 -4.54 7.86
N ASN A 41 -18.41 -5.43 6.88
CA ASN A 41 -18.87 -6.80 7.15
C ASN A 41 -17.80 -7.70 7.79
N LEU A 42 -16.52 -7.39 7.63
CA LEU A 42 -15.41 -8.12 8.27
C LEU A 42 -15.19 -7.67 9.72
N TYR A 43 -15.68 -6.49 10.10
CA TYR A 43 -15.46 -5.92 11.42
C TYR A 43 -15.94 -6.83 12.58
N PRO A 44 -17.14 -7.45 12.52
CA PRO A 44 -17.57 -8.37 13.57
C PRO A 44 -16.67 -9.61 13.71
N TYR A 45 -16.12 -10.11 12.59
CA TYR A 45 -15.18 -11.23 12.61
C TYR A 45 -13.86 -10.81 13.29
N GLN A 46 -13.31 -9.65 12.91
CA GLN A 46 -12.11 -9.11 13.54
C GLN A 46 -12.30 -8.94 15.05
N GLN A 47 -13.43 -8.38 15.50
CA GLN A 47 -13.72 -8.17 16.92
C GLN A 47 -13.76 -9.49 17.69
N LYS A 48 -14.46 -10.51 17.17
CA LYS A 48 -14.52 -11.83 17.81
C LYS A 48 -13.15 -12.50 17.83
N LEU A 49 -12.40 -12.42 16.74
CA LEU A 49 -11.05 -12.97 16.67
C LEU A 49 -10.14 -12.32 17.72
N GLN A 50 -10.20 -11.00 17.87
CA GLN A 50 -9.45 -10.28 18.89
C GLN A 50 -9.85 -10.71 20.30
N GLN A 51 -11.16 -10.80 20.59
CA GLN A 51 -11.64 -11.27 21.90
C GLN A 51 -11.13 -12.68 22.22
N LEU A 52 -11.16 -13.60 21.24
CA LEU A 52 -10.63 -14.94 21.42
C LEU A 52 -9.12 -14.91 21.71
N MET A 53 -8.35 -14.13 20.95
CA MET A 53 -6.91 -13.98 21.17
C MET A 53 -6.61 -13.44 22.57
N GLU A 54 -7.35 -12.43 23.03
CA GLU A 54 -7.21 -11.86 24.39
C GLU A 54 -7.54 -12.90 25.47
N LEU A 55 -8.61 -13.68 25.30
CA LEU A 55 -8.96 -14.77 26.22
C LEU A 55 -7.86 -15.85 26.28
N PHE A 56 -7.27 -16.22 25.14
CA PHE A 56 -6.17 -17.18 25.10
C PHE A 56 -4.90 -16.65 25.79
N VAL A 57 -4.54 -15.40 25.56
CA VAL A 57 -3.37 -14.78 26.22
C VAL A 57 -3.58 -14.68 27.73
N ASN A 58 -4.78 -14.36 28.20
CA ASN A 58 -5.08 -14.19 29.63
C ASN A 58 -5.30 -15.51 30.38
N SER A 59 -5.59 -16.61 29.70
CA SER A 59 -5.89 -17.91 30.33
C SER A 59 -4.67 -18.82 30.49
N GLN A 60 -3.55 -18.53 29.81
CA GLN A 60 -2.31 -19.28 29.97
C GLN A 60 -1.25 -18.42 30.67
N ASP A 61 -0.93 -18.76 31.92
CA ASP A 61 0.13 -18.09 32.69
C ASP A 61 1.52 -18.16 32.04
N ASN A 62 1.74 -19.13 31.13
CA ASN A 62 2.98 -19.34 30.38
C ASN A 62 2.72 -19.61 28.89
N LEU A 63 2.13 -18.66 28.16
CA LEU A 63 1.98 -18.74 26.72
C LEU A 63 3.36 -18.64 26.02
N VAL A 64 4.02 -19.79 25.80
CA VAL A 64 5.29 -19.86 25.07
C VAL A 64 5.00 -19.87 23.57
N SER A 65 4.97 -18.67 22.98
CA SER A 65 4.86 -18.48 21.52
C SER A 65 6.08 -17.72 21.01
N PRO A 66 6.75 -18.22 19.95
CA PRO A 66 7.83 -17.48 19.29
C PRO A 66 7.43 -16.07 18.79
N PHE A 67 6.12 -15.81 18.67
CA PHE A 67 5.56 -14.52 18.28
C PHE A 67 5.31 -13.56 19.45
N ALA A 68 5.31 -14.05 20.69
CA ALA A 68 5.12 -13.25 21.90
C ALA A 68 6.45 -12.86 22.57
N GLU A 69 7.55 -13.56 22.26
CA GLU A 69 8.87 -13.31 22.82
C GLU A 69 9.52 -12.03 22.25
N ARG A 70 9.93 -11.12 23.16
CA ARG A 70 10.77 -9.97 22.78
C ARG A 70 12.21 -10.44 22.58
N ARG A 71 12.68 -10.34 21.34
CA ARG A 71 14.04 -10.73 20.93
C ARG A 71 14.75 -9.59 20.21
N GLN A 72 16.07 -9.64 20.21
CA GLN A 72 16.87 -8.72 19.41
C GLN A 72 16.55 -8.89 17.92
N ILE A 73 16.28 -7.77 17.25
CA ILE A 73 15.95 -7.75 15.83
C ILE A 73 17.23 -8.04 15.04
N LYS A 74 17.27 -9.20 14.38
CA LYS A 74 18.37 -9.60 13.49
C LYS A 74 18.02 -9.49 12.01
N ARG A 75 16.73 -9.65 11.69
CA ARG A 75 16.17 -9.63 10.33
C ARG A 75 14.79 -9.01 10.36
N VAL A 76 14.43 -8.28 9.31
CA VAL A 76 13.13 -7.64 9.15
C VAL A 76 12.52 -7.97 7.80
N ALA A 77 11.20 -8.16 7.78
CA ALA A 77 10.42 -8.31 6.55
C ALA A 77 9.49 -7.10 6.43
N LEU A 78 9.65 -6.33 5.35
CA LEU A 78 8.82 -5.17 5.02
C LEU A 78 7.82 -5.58 3.94
N ILE A 79 6.53 -5.52 4.26
CA ILE A 79 5.45 -5.78 3.30
C ILE A 79 4.89 -4.43 2.86
N LEU A 80 4.93 -4.17 1.55
CA LEU A 80 4.57 -2.90 0.95
C LEU A 80 3.32 -3.05 0.11
N PHE A 81 2.35 -2.16 0.32
CA PHE A 81 1.13 -2.11 -0.48
C PHE A 81 1.10 -0.83 -1.31
N SER A 82 0.91 -0.97 -2.61
CA SER A 82 0.74 0.18 -3.52
C SER A 82 -0.25 -0.11 -4.64
N SER A 83 -0.53 0.92 -5.44
CA SER A 83 -1.38 0.79 -6.61
C SER A 83 -0.53 0.37 -7.82
N ASN A 84 -1.14 -0.37 -8.74
CA ASN A 84 -0.57 -0.62 -10.06
C ASN A 84 -0.71 0.62 -10.98
N THR A 85 -1.67 1.50 -10.69
CA THR A 85 -1.96 2.68 -11.51
C THR A 85 -1.22 3.93 -11.04
N SER A 86 -0.92 4.83 -11.99
CA SER A 86 -0.25 6.11 -11.74
C SER A 86 -1.21 7.26 -11.40
N LEU A 87 -2.49 7.16 -11.78
CA LEU A 87 -3.51 8.19 -11.54
C LEU A 87 -4.15 8.07 -10.14
N ALA A 88 -3.30 7.90 -9.12
CA ALA A 88 -3.69 7.73 -7.71
C ALA A 88 -3.25 8.93 -6.83
N GLY A 89 -2.91 10.05 -7.45
CA GLY A 89 -2.33 11.20 -6.75
C GLY A 89 -1.02 10.83 -6.05
N ARG A 90 -0.84 11.30 -4.81
CA ARG A 90 0.38 11.09 -4.01
C ARG A 90 0.44 9.75 -3.28
N PHE A 91 -0.53 8.86 -3.50
CA PHE A 91 -0.60 7.58 -2.78
C PHE A 91 0.69 6.76 -2.89
N ASN A 92 1.14 6.46 -4.12
CA ASN A 92 2.35 5.67 -4.33
C ASN A 92 3.62 6.40 -3.85
N GLU A 93 3.69 7.73 -4.04
CA GLU A 93 4.83 8.54 -3.60
C GLU A 93 4.99 8.54 -2.09
N ASN A 94 3.88 8.60 -1.35
CA ASN A 94 3.90 8.55 0.12
C ASN A 94 4.40 7.20 0.62
N VAL A 95 3.93 6.08 0.02
CA VAL A 95 4.41 4.73 0.38
C VAL A 95 5.90 4.59 0.09
N ILE A 96 6.37 5.04 -1.08
CA ILE A 96 7.79 4.98 -1.45
C ILE A 96 8.65 5.87 -0.53
N SER A 97 8.15 7.03 -0.14
CA SER A 97 8.85 7.92 0.79
C SER A 97 8.98 7.28 2.17
N GLN A 98 7.90 6.68 2.68
CA GLN A 98 7.93 5.96 3.95
C GLN A 98 8.86 4.75 3.90
N LEU A 99 8.87 4.00 2.79
CA LEU A 99 9.79 2.90 2.57
C LEU A 99 11.25 3.34 2.75
N LYS A 100 11.65 4.47 2.15
CA LYS A 100 13.03 4.97 2.27
C LYS A 100 13.40 5.28 3.72
N VAL A 101 12.49 5.90 4.46
CA VAL A 101 12.70 6.20 5.89
C VAL A 101 12.89 4.91 6.68
N THR A 102 11.99 3.95 6.53
CA THR A 102 12.04 2.67 7.25
C THR A 102 13.27 1.83 6.86
N VAL A 103 13.65 1.81 5.59
CA VAL A 103 14.88 1.13 5.16
C VAL A 103 16.11 1.76 5.80
N ASN A 104 16.18 3.10 5.87
CA ASN A 104 17.29 3.80 6.52
C ASN A 104 17.38 3.52 8.02
N GLU A 105 16.26 3.31 8.69
CA GLU A 105 16.21 2.92 10.11
C GLU A 105 16.83 1.53 10.34
N TYR A 106 16.56 0.57 9.44
CA TYR A 106 17.02 -0.81 9.57
C TYR A 106 18.32 -1.12 8.83
N LEU A 107 18.86 -0.17 8.05
CA LEU A 107 20.14 -0.28 7.36
C LEU A 107 21.33 -0.71 8.25
N PRO A 108 21.43 -0.30 9.54
CA PRO A 108 22.48 -0.78 10.44
C PRO A 108 22.51 -2.30 10.65
N LEU A 109 21.41 -3.01 10.38
CA LEU A 109 21.35 -4.48 10.45
C LEU A 109 22.03 -5.18 9.27
N GLY A 110 22.44 -4.44 8.23
CA GLY A 110 22.94 -4.98 6.97
C GLY A 110 21.83 -5.22 5.96
N LYS A 111 22.14 -4.99 4.69
CA LYS A 111 21.16 -5.02 3.60
C LYS A 111 20.58 -6.42 3.38
N GLU A 112 21.39 -7.46 3.58
CA GLU A 112 20.96 -8.87 3.46
C GLU A 112 19.90 -9.29 4.48
N ASN A 113 19.77 -8.54 5.58
CA ASN A 113 18.83 -8.84 6.66
C ASN A 113 17.48 -8.12 6.49
N ILE A 114 17.30 -7.33 5.43
CA ILE A 114 16.06 -6.62 5.11
C ILE A 114 15.42 -7.29 3.89
N HIS A 115 14.32 -7.98 4.11
CA HIS A 115 13.51 -8.59 3.04
C HIS A 115 12.34 -7.68 2.70
N ILE A 116 12.16 -7.38 1.42
CA ILE A 116 11.03 -6.56 0.95
C ILE A 116 10.08 -7.45 0.15
N TYR A 117 8.79 -7.41 0.52
CA TYR A 117 7.69 -8.04 -0.20
C TYR A 117 6.80 -6.95 -0.76
N ALA A 118 6.81 -6.79 -2.07
CA ALA A 118 6.05 -5.76 -2.77
C ALA A 118 4.72 -6.31 -3.26
N ILE A 119 3.63 -5.63 -2.90
CA ILE A 119 2.28 -5.82 -3.43
C ILE A 119 1.96 -4.59 -4.26
N GLY A 120 2.02 -4.77 -5.58
CA GLY A 120 1.75 -3.76 -6.59
C GLY A 120 3.00 -3.20 -7.30
N ASP A 121 2.80 -2.85 -8.57
CA ASP A 121 3.88 -2.58 -9.54
C ASP A 121 4.77 -1.40 -9.13
N LYS A 122 4.20 -0.36 -8.51
CA LYS A 122 4.92 0.88 -8.22
C LYS A 122 5.92 0.75 -7.09
N VAL A 123 5.59 0.01 -6.03
CA VAL A 123 6.56 -0.29 -4.97
C VAL A 123 7.53 -1.39 -5.37
N TYR A 124 7.12 -2.33 -6.21
CA TYR A 124 8.03 -3.33 -6.79
C TYR A 124 9.17 -2.66 -7.57
N GLU A 125 8.85 -1.75 -8.49
CA GLU A 125 9.85 -0.97 -9.23
C GLU A 125 10.73 -0.12 -8.30
N ALA A 126 10.14 0.49 -7.27
CA ALA A 126 10.86 1.35 -6.33
C ALA A 126 11.84 0.55 -5.45
N ALA A 127 11.44 -0.61 -4.93
CA ALA A 127 12.29 -1.50 -4.14
C ALA A 127 13.50 -1.99 -4.97
N ARG A 128 13.26 -2.32 -6.24
CA ARG A 128 14.31 -2.75 -7.18
C ARG A 128 15.33 -1.64 -7.47
N LYS A 129 14.88 -0.38 -7.59
CA LYS A 129 15.77 0.79 -7.73
C LYS A 129 16.63 1.06 -6.49
N LEU A 130 16.15 0.69 -5.31
CA LEU A 130 16.92 0.73 -4.05
C LEU A 130 17.90 -0.47 -3.93
N GLY A 131 17.87 -1.39 -4.90
CA GLY A 131 18.75 -2.54 -4.98
C GLY A 131 18.39 -3.66 -4.01
N PHE A 132 17.11 -3.78 -3.64
CA PHE A 132 16.59 -4.94 -2.91
C PHE A 132 16.03 -5.97 -3.91
N GLU A 133 16.31 -7.24 -3.65
CA GLU A 133 15.71 -8.35 -4.39
C GLU A 133 14.34 -8.67 -3.79
N THR A 134 13.28 -8.37 -4.53
CA THR A 134 11.90 -8.70 -4.16
C THR A 134 11.53 -10.04 -4.83
N PRO A 135 11.29 -11.11 -4.06
CA PRO A 135 11.16 -12.46 -4.60
C PRO A 135 9.96 -12.65 -5.54
N ASN A 136 8.92 -11.78 -5.48
CA ASN A 136 7.84 -11.67 -6.47
C ASN A 136 7.11 -10.32 -6.31
N ASN A 137 6.36 -9.92 -7.35
CA ASN A 137 5.31 -8.91 -7.26
C ASN A 137 3.98 -9.64 -6.99
N PHE A 138 3.39 -9.42 -5.83
CA PHE A 138 2.14 -10.05 -5.41
C PHE A 138 0.92 -9.20 -5.76
#